data_AF-A0A2M8L6H0-F1
#
_entry.id   AF-A0A2M8L6H0-F1
#
_cell.length_a   1.000
_cell.length_b   1.000
_cell.length_c   1.000
_cell.angle_alpha   90.00
_cell.angle_beta   90.00
_cell.angle_gamma   90.00
#
_symmetry.space_group_name_H-M   'P 1'
#
loop_
_entity.id
_entity.type
_entity.pdbx_description
1 polymer ?
#
loop_
_entity_poly.entity_id
_entity_poly.type
_entity_poly.pdbx_seq_one_letter_code
_entity_poly.pdbx_strand_id
1 'polypeptide(L)'
;MKNKRGCRTKKWFILAAGLAVIGLILAAVVIKKPATPLPSEPPPLSWTDALVRNLKLNLLVIKSIEVISPRQIEVSLANGPLVIFNSRQDQKRQLDSLQFILARSKMESKQIAKIDLRFDKPVIVYD
;
A
#
# COMPACT_ATOMS: atom_id res chain seq x y z
N MET A 1 73.18 43.48 7.15
CA MET A 1 72.20 43.59 6.04
C MET A 1 72.51 42.48 5.04
N LYS A 2 71.66 41.54 4.59
CA LYS A 2 70.22 41.28 4.67
C LYS A 2 69.99 39.75 4.74
N ASN A 3 68.98 39.39 5.52
CA ASN A 3 68.34 38.08 5.72
C ASN A 3 67.46 37.68 4.51
N LYS A 4 67.29 36.36 4.24
CA LYS A 4 66.02 35.65 3.86
C LYS A 4 66.35 34.20 3.42
N ARG A 5 66.05 33.17 4.24
CA ARG A 5 64.83 32.31 4.24
C ARG A 5 64.50 31.78 2.82
N GLY A 6 64.63 30.50 2.49
CA GLY A 6 63.95 29.36 3.11
C GLY A 6 62.61 29.11 2.39
N CYS A 7 62.53 28.11 1.51
CA CYS A 7 61.26 27.71 0.88
C CYS A 7 61.18 26.18 0.72
N ARG A 8 60.73 25.54 1.80
CA ARG A 8 60.42 24.12 1.93
C ARG A 8 58.91 23.95 1.71
N THR A 9 58.46 23.84 0.46
CA THR A 9 57.01 23.70 0.16
C THR A 9 56.79 22.96 -1.17
N LYS A 10 57.06 21.65 -1.22
CA LYS A 10 56.68 20.80 -2.38
C LYS A 10 56.06 19.45 -2.01
N LYS A 11 55.46 19.31 -0.81
CA LYS A 11 54.83 18.05 -0.37
C LYS A 11 53.32 18.12 -0.06
N TRP A 12 52.66 19.26 -0.27
CA TRP A 12 51.24 19.42 0.05
C TRP A 12 50.28 19.25 -1.13
N PHE A 13 50.78 19.10 -2.35
CA PHE A 13 49.92 19.13 -3.54
C PHE A 13 49.22 17.81 -3.90
N ILE A 14 49.58 16.67 -3.29
CA ILE A 14 48.95 15.38 -3.64
C ILE A 14 47.78 15.02 -2.70
N LEU A 15 47.62 15.72 -1.58
CA LEU A 15 46.56 15.44 -0.60
C LEU A 15 45.24 16.19 -0.85
N ALA A 16 45.22 17.17 -1.75
CA ALA A 16 44.03 17.99 -2.00
C ALA A 16 43.05 17.41 -3.05
N ALA A 17 43.48 16.45 -3.87
CA ALA A 17 42.62 15.92 -4.95
C ALA A 17 41.69 14.77 -4.51
N GLY A 18 41.97 14.09 -3.39
CA GLY A 18 41.17 12.95 -2.91
C GLY A 18 39.94 13.33 -2.08
N LEU A 19 39.85 14.56 -1.58
CA LEU A 19 38.77 15.01 -0.68
C LEU A 19 37.60 15.70 -1.41
N ALA A 20 37.76 16.04 -2.69
CA ALA A 20 36.71 16.72 -3.45
C ALA A 20 35.58 15.79 -3.92
N VAL A 21 35.83 14.47 -4.02
CA VAL A 21 34.81 13.51 -4.49
C VAL A 21 33.88 13.06 -3.36
N ILE A 22 34.37 13.04 -2.11
CA ILE A 22 33.59 12.59 -0.94
C ILE A 22 32.61 13.69 -0.47
N GLY A 23 32.94 14.97 -0.68
CA GLY A 23 32.04 16.08 -0.37
C GLY A 23 30.76 16.13 -1.21
N LEU A 24 30.74 15.53 -2.41
CA LEU A 24 29.56 15.51 -3.27
C LEU A 24 28.55 14.42 -2.87
N ILE A 25 29.02 13.35 -2.23
CA ILE A 25 28.16 12.22 -1.84
C ILE A 25 27.42 12.51 -0.52
N LEU A 26 27.90 13.47 0.27
CA LEU A 26 27.24 14.00 1.46
C LEU A 26 26.42 15.28 1.20
N ALA A 27 26.04 15.54 -0.06
CA ALA A 27 24.86 16.36 -0.35
C ALA A 27 23.62 15.53 0.00
N ALA A 28 23.41 15.37 1.30
CA ALA A 28 22.21 14.86 1.90
C ALA A 28 21.00 15.49 1.20
N VAL A 29 20.25 14.66 0.48
CA VAL A 29 18.93 14.22 0.96
C VAL A 29 18.19 15.37 1.67
N VAL A 30 17.94 16.45 0.95
CA VAL A 30 16.87 17.38 1.26
C VAL A 30 15.90 17.32 0.09
N ILE A 31 15.22 16.19 -0.01
CA ILE A 31 13.95 16.12 -0.72
C ILE A 31 12.95 16.89 0.15
N LYS A 32 12.96 18.22 0.05
CA LYS A 32 11.85 19.03 0.53
C LYS A 32 10.69 18.71 -0.41
N LYS A 33 9.87 17.71 -0.07
CA LYS A 33 8.59 17.44 -0.76
C LYS A 33 7.78 18.73 -0.68
N PRO A 34 7.54 19.44 -1.80
CA PRO A 34 6.63 20.56 -1.76
C PRO A 34 5.25 20.01 -1.39
N ALA A 35 4.62 20.58 -0.37
CA ALA A 35 3.25 20.29 -0.03
C ALA A 35 2.39 20.58 -1.28
N THR A 36 1.79 19.54 -1.84
CA THR A 36 0.89 19.60 -2.98
C THR A 36 -0.30 20.51 -2.65
N PRO A 37 -0.54 21.61 -3.39
CA PRO A 37 -1.81 22.29 -3.32
C PRO A 37 -2.66 21.83 -4.51
N LEU A 38 -3.76 21.12 -4.23
CA LEU A 38 -5.13 21.46 -4.64
C LEU A 38 -6.06 20.23 -4.56
N PRO A 39 -7.35 20.45 -4.23
CA PRO A 39 -8.29 19.39 -3.91
C PRO A 39 -9.14 19.01 -5.12
N SER A 40 -8.75 17.99 -5.89
CA SER A 40 -9.64 17.27 -6.83
C SER A 40 -8.97 16.17 -7.66
N GLU A 41 -7.82 15.60 -7.25
CA GLU A 41 -7.34 14.41 -7.96
C GLU A 41 -8.29 13.23 -7.67
N PRO A 42 -8.97 12.64 -8.68
CA PRO A 42 -9.72 11.41 -8.48
C PRO A 42 -8.75 10.35 -7.93
N PRO A 43 -9.16 9.58 -6.91
CA PRO A 43 -8.27 8.70 -6.18
C PRO A 43 -7.52 7.75 -7.13
N PRO A 44 -6.21 7.55 -6.94
CA PRO A 44 -5.39 6.70 -7.81
C PRO A 44 -6.01 5.30 -7.83
N LEU A 45 -6.48 4.86 -9.00
CA LEU A 45 -7.17 3.58 -9.26
C LEU A 45 -7.77 2.97 -8.00
N SER A 46 -8.95 3.51 -7.66
CA SER A 46 -9.70 3.28 -6.43
C SER A 46 -9.61 1.81 -5.97
N TRP A 47 -9.32 1.57 -4.69
CA TRP A 47 -9.27 0.24 -4.08
C TRP A 47 -10.47 -0.66 -4.50
N THR A 48 -11.63 -0.05 -4.76
CA THR A 48 -12.82 -0.65 -5.34
C THR A 48 -12.61 -1.29 -6.71
N ASP A 49 -11.89 -0.65 -7.64
CA ASP A 49 -11.60 -1.22 -8.97
C ASP A 49 -10.75 -2.48 -8.86
N ALA A 50 -9.73 -2.44 -7.98
CA ALA A 50 -8.89 -3.60 -7.70
C ALA A 50 -9.72 -4.72 -7.06
N LEU A 51 -10.65 -4.38 -6.15
CA LEU A 51 -11.58 -5.35 -5.57
C LEU A 51 -12.48 -5.99 -6.62
N VAL A 52 -13.14 -5.19 -7.47
CA VAL A 52 -14.03 -5.71 -8.53
C VAL A 52 -13.27 -6.62 -9.48
N ARG A 53 -12.05 -6.22 -9.90
CA ARG A 53 -11.20 -7.07 -10.75
C ARG A 53 -10.91 -8.41 -10.08
N ASN A 54 -10.45 -8.39 -8.83
CA ASN A 54 -10.11 -9.61 -8.12
C ASN A 54 -11.32 -10.50 -7.84
N LEU A 55 -12.48 -9.93 -7.53
CA LEU A 55 -13.72 -10.72 -7.37
C LEU A 55 -14.12 -11.40 -8.68
N LYS A 56 -14.02 -10.69 -9.82
CA LYS A 56 -14.27 -11.27 -11.14
C LYS A 56 -13.30 -12.39 -11.51
N LEU A 57 -12.00 -12.22 -11.20
CA LEU A 57 -10.99 -13.25 -11.42
C LEU A 57 -11.26 -14.54 -10.63
N ASN A 58 -11.87 -14.40 -9.45
CA ASN A 58 -12.29 -15.53 -8.61
C ASN A 58 -13.67 -16.07 -8.96
N LEU A 59 -14.23 -15.70 -10.12
CA LEU A 59 -15.52 -16.17 -10.63
C LEU A 59 -16.70 -15.87 -9.68
N LEU A 60 -16.57 -14.83 -8.86
CA LEU A 60 -17.64 -14.39 -7.96
C LEU A 60 -18.55 -13.40 -8.70
N VAL A 61 -19.83 -13.74 -8.79
CA VAL A 61 -20.85 -12.87 -9.42
C VAL A 61 -21.31 -11.84 -8.41
N ILE A 62 -21.02 -10.57 -8.69
CA ILE A 62 -21.37 -9.44 -7.83
C ILE A 62 -22.77 -8.94 -8.22
N LYS A 63 -23.64 -8.74 -7.23
CA LYS A 63 -24.96 -8.13 -7.38
C LYS A 63 -24.89 -6.61 -7.24
N SER A 64 -24.30 -6.14 -6.15
CA SER A 64 -24.13 -4.72 -5.86
C SER A 64 -22.89 -4.48 -5.01
N ILE A 65 -22.36 -3.27 -5.09
CA ILE A 65 -21.27 -2.77 -4.26
C ILE A 65 -21.73 -1.44 -3.69
N GLU A 66 -21.70 -1.33 -2.37
CA GLU A 66 -22.11 -0.13 -1.65
C GLU A 66 -20.94 0.36 -0.79
N VAL A 67 -20.52 1.60 -1.03
CA VAL A 67 -19.48 2.24 -0.23
C VAL A 67 -20.16 2.98 0.91
N ILE A 68 -20.27 2.34 2.07
CA ILE A 68 -20.89 2.94 3.26
C ILE A 68 -20.01 4.05 3.83
N SER A 69 -18.70 3.84 3.83
CA SER A 69 -17.74 4.84 4.26
C SER A 69 -16.40 4.64 3.55
N PRO A 70 -15.47 5.61 3.62
CA PRO A 70 -14.13 5.44 3.07
C PRO A 70 -13.37 4.24 3.63
N ARG A 71 -13.85 3.63 4.73
CA ARG A 71 -13.26 2.47 5.40
C ARG A 71 -14.05 1.18 5.19
N GLN A 72 -15.32 1.27 4.82
CA GLN A 72 -16.25 0.15 4.80
C GLN A 72 -16.93 0.05 3.45
N ILE A 73 -16.76 -1.12 2.83
CA ILE A 73 -17.33 -1.42 1.53
C ILE A 73 -18.12 -2.72 1.67
N GLU A 74 -19.39 -2.65 1.32
CA GLU A 74 -20.30 -3.78 1.34
C GLU A 74 -20.47 -4.31 -0.08
N VAL A 75 -20.40 -5.63 -0.22
CA VAL A 75 -20.51 -6.31 -1.50
C VAL A 75 -21.56 -7.39 -1.35
N SER A 76 -22.66 -7.24 -2.09
CA SER A 76 -23.67 -8.29 -2.19
C SER A 76 -23.29 -9.21 -3.34
N LEU A 77 -23.16 -10.50 -3.06
CA LEU A 77 -22.96 -11.52 -4.10
C LEU A 77 -24.32 -11.97 -4.65
N ALA A 78 -24.41 -12.28 -5.95
CA ALA A 78 -25.68 -12.58 -6.61
C ALA A 78 -26.42 -13.78 -6.02
N ASN A 79 -25.67 -14.84 -5.69
CA ASN A 79 -26.18 -16.08 -5.11
C ASN A 79 -25.39 -16.44 -3.84
N GLY A 80 -25.09 -15.44 -3.01
CA GLY A 80 -24.18 -15.64 -1.88
C GLY A 80 -24.35 -14.62 -0.76
N PRO A 81 -23.46 -14.67 0.24
CA PRO A 81 -23.56 -13.82 1.42
C PRO A 81 -23.31 -12.34 1.10
N LEU A 82 -23.81 -11.47 1.97
CA LEU A 82 -23.33 -10.10 2.07
C LEU A 82 -21.93 -10.08 2.66
N VAL A 83 -20.97 -9.50 1.96
CA VAL A 83 -19.57 -9.43 2.40
C VAL A 83 -19.20 -7.98 2.74
N ILE A 84 -18.67 -7.76 3.93
CA ILE A 84 -18.19 -6.45 4.38
C ILE A 84 -16.66 -6.45 4.37
N PHE A 85 -16.07 -5.52 3.62
CA PHE A 85 -14.63 -5.31 3.53
C PHE A 85 -14.19 -4.04 4.26
N ASN A 86 -12.92 -4.03 4.67
CA ASN A 86 -12.24 -2.86 5.19
C ASN A 86 -11.18 -2.36 4.20
N SER A 87 -11.38 -1.18 3.61
CA SER A 87 -10.47 -0.60 2.61
C SER A 87 -9.09 -0.22 3.16
N ARG A 88 -8.94 -0.14 4.49
CA ARG A 88 -7.65 0.17 5.15
C ARG A 88 -6.78 -1.05 5.39
N GLN A 89 -7.33 -2.25 5.23
CA GLN A 89 -6.60 -3.50 5.40
C GLN A 89 -6.13 -4.03 4.03
N ASP A 90 -5.22 -5.01 4.09
CA ASP A 90 -4.73 -5.70 2.92
C ASP A 90 -5.88 -6.42 2.20
N GLN A 91 -6.16 -5.96 0.99
CA GLN A 91 -7.19 -6.51 0.12
C GLN A 91 -6.96 -7.99 -0.19
N LYS A 92 -5.70 -8.40 -0.39
CA LYS A 92 -5.37 -9.80 -0.71
C LYS A 92 -5.72 -10.71 0.47
N ARG A 93 -5.33 -10.32 1.69
CA ARG A 93 -5.65 -11.09 2.91
C ARG A 93 -7.15 -11.25 3.11
N GLN A 94 -7.94 -10.21 2.85
CA GLN A 94 -9.39 -10.29 2.95
C GLN A 94 -10.00 -11.20 1.88
N LEU A 95 -9.51 -11.14 0.64
CA LEU A 95 -9.95 -12.02 -0.45
C LEU A 95 -9.60 -13.48 -0.21
N ASP A 96 -8.39 -13.77 0.26
CA ASP A 96 -7.96 -15.14 0.61
C ASP A 96 -8.87 -15.71 1.71
N SER A 97 -9.20 -14.89 2.71
CA SER A 97 -10.12 -15.26 3.79
C SER A 97 -11.54 -15.53 3.26
N LEU A 98 -12.05 -14.67 2.37
CA LEU A 98 -13.36 -14.87 1.74
C LEU A 98 -13.41 -16.20 0.97
N GLN A 99 -12.40 -16.49 0.15
CA GLN A 99 -12.35 -17.72 -0.64
C GLN A 99 -12.34 -18.95 0.26
N PHE A 100 -11.53 -18.92 1.33
CA PHE A 100 -11.48 -20.00 2.30
C PHE A 100 -12.84 -20.25 2.96
N ILE A 101 -13.52 -19.18 3.41
CA ILE A 101 -14.85 -19.28 4.04
C ILE A 101 -15.88 -19.83 3.06
N LEU A 102 -15.92 -19.32 1.83
CA LEU A 102 -16.87 -19.79 0.81
C LEU A 102 -16.61 -21.25 0.43
N ALA A 103 -15.35 -21.66 0.28
CA ALA A 103 -14.99 -23.04 0.00
C ALA A 103 -15.43 -23.98 1.13
N ARG A 104 -15.16 -23.58 2.39
CA ARG A 104 -15.57 -24.35 3.56
C ARG A 104 -17.08 -24.47 3.68
N SER A 105 -17.81 -23.38 3.45
CA SER A 105 -19.28 -23.36 3.51
C SER A 105 -19.93 -24.30 2.51
N LYS A 106 -19.36 -24.38 1.29
CA LYS A 106 -19.83 -25.31 0.25
C LYS A 106 -19.67 -26.78 0.67
N MET A 107 -18.61 -27.11 1.40
CA MET A 107 -18.39 -28.48 1.90
C MET A 107 -19.33 -28.85 3.05
N GLU A 108 -19.68 -27.88 3.90
CA GLU A 108 -20.57 -28.09 5.05
C GLU A 108 -22.05 -27.96 4.70
N SER A 109 -22.39 -27.62 3.44
CA SER A 109 -23.76 -27.34 2.98
C SER A 109 -24.51 -26.31 3.84
N LYS A 110 -23.77 -25.39 4.49
CA LYS A 110 -24.34 -24.29 5.28
C LYS A 110 -24.54 -23.08 4.40
N GLN A 111 -25.68 -22.40 4.56
CA GLN A 111 -25.93 -21.12 3.93
C GLN A 111 -25.41 -20.00 4.83
N ILE A 112 -24.59 -19.12 4.27
CA ILE A 112 -24.06 -17.95 4.98
C ILE A 112 -24.89 -16.76 4.56
N ALA A 113 -25.44 -16.04 5.53
CA ALA A 113 -26.15 -14.78 5.32
C ALA A 113 -25.15 -13.63 5.15
N LYS A 114 -24.13 -13.57 6.01
CA LYS A 114 -23.18 -12.43 6.07
C LYS A 114 -21.77 -12.85 6.47
N ILE A 115 -20.77 -12.21 5.87
CA ILE A 115 -19.35 -12.33 6.21
C ILE A 115 -18.78 -10.94 6.48
N ASP A 116 -18.26 -10.71 7.67
CA ASP A 116 -17.57 -9.48 8.04
C ASP A 116 -16.05 -9.71 8.08
N LEU A 117 -15.35 -9.15 7.08
CA LEU A 117 -13.90 -9.27 6.90
C LEU A 117 -13.13 -8.07 7.48
N ARG A 118 -13.80 -7.18 8.23
CA ARG A 118 -13.14 -6.00 8.83
C ARG A 118 -12.25 -6.35 10.01
N PHE A 119 -12.42 -7.55 10.58
CA PHE A 119 -11.69 -8.05 11.74
C PHE A 119 -10.58 -9.01 11.35
N ASP A 120 -9.54 -9.15 12.18
CA ASP A 120 -8.47 -10.13 11.96
C ASP A 120 -8.97 -11.57 11.91
N LYS A 121 -10.04 -11.86 12.66
CA LYS A 121 -10.81 -13.10 12.58
C LYS A 121 -12.17 -12.77 11.96
N PRO A 122 -12.46 -13.21 10.73
CA PRO A 122 -13.73 -12.96 10.08
C PRO A 122 -14.92 -13.42 10.92
N VAL A 123 -15.99 -12.62 10.93
CA VAL A 123 -17.24 -12.99 11.60
C VAL A 123 -18.21 -13.50 10.54
N ILE A 124 -18.77 -14.69 10.77
CA ILE A 124 -19.69 -15.36 9.84
C ILE A 124 -21.05 -15.45 10.52
N VAL A 125 -22.09 -15.01 9.83
CA VAL A 125 -23.50 -15.13 10.26
C VAL A 125 -24.19 -16.10 9.31
N TYR A 126 -24.81 -17.13 9.88
CA TYR A 126 -25.59 -18.14 9.16
C TYR A 126 -27.07 -17.74 9.15
N ASP A 127 -27.79 -18.23 8.14
CA ASP A 127 -29.26 -18.13 8.05
C ASP A 127 -29.94 -19.28 8.79
#